data_AF-A0AAN2A1I6-F1
#
_entry.id   AF-A0AAN2A1I6-F1
#
_cell.length_a   1.000
_cell.length_b   1.000
_cell.length_c   1.000
_cell.angle_alpha   90.00
_cell.angle_beta   90.00
_cell.angle_gamma   90.00
#
_symmetry.space_group_name_H-M   'P 1'
#
loop_
_entity.id
_entity.type
_entity.pdbx_description
1 polymer ?
#
loop_
_entity_poly.entity_id
_entity_poly.type
_entity_poly.pdbx_seq_one_letter_code
_entity_poly.pdbx_strand_id
1 'polypeptide(L)' 'MSEKSPLTDNQAHDALLNALSQVKGQKGETVRAETSLRAAEQALTLLSLGLLMASEANSDGNKAIKDQTPS' A
#
# COMPACT_ATOMS: atom_id res chain seq x y z
N MET A 1 4.25 -17.34 -18.64
CA MET A 1 3.52 -16.63 -17.57
C MET A 1 3.68 -15.15 -17.85
N SER A 2 2.61 -14.37 -18.01
CA SER A 2 2.77 -12.92 -18.19
C SER A 2 3.35 -12.33 -16.91
N GLU A 3 4.52 -11.72 -16.99
CA GLU A 3 5.05 -10.90 -15.90
C GLU A 3 4.06 -9.75 -15.67
N LYS A 4 3.57 -9.65 -14.43
CA LYS A 4 2.66 -8.58 -14.05
C LYS A 4 3.47 -7.29 -13.99
N SER A 5 3.08 -6.27 -14.75
CA SER A 5 3.72 -4.96 -14.69
C SER A 5 3.80 -4.45 -13.24
N PRO A 6 4.89 -3.75 -12.87
CA PRO A 6 4.96 -3.07 -11.58
C PRO A 6 3.76 -2.15 -11.36
N LEU A 7 3.31 -2.04 -10.11
CA LEU A 7 2.17 -1.19 -9.75
C LEU A 7 2.57 0.28 -9.75
N THR A 8 1.67 1.15 -10.23
CA THR A 8 1.76 2.59 -9.99
C THR A 8 1.42 2.92 -8.54
N ASP A 9 1.77 4.12 -8.06
CA ASP A 9 1.47 4.54 -6.69
C ASP A 9 -0.03 4.46 -6.37
N ASN A 10 -0.91 4.84 -7.31
CA ASN A 10 -2.36 4.70 -7.13
C ASN A 10 -2.78 3.23 -7.03
N GLN A 11 -2.24 2.36 -7.88
CA GLN A 11 -2.54 0.92 -7.82
C GLN A 11 -2.01 0.27 -6.54
N ALA A 12 -0.85 0.73 -6.04
CA ALA A 12 -0.30 0.29 -4.76
C ALA A 12 -1.17 0.78 -3.58
N HIS A 13 -1.65 2.03 -3.63
CA HIS A 13 -2.56 2.58 -2.63
C HIS A 13 -3.88 1.81 -2.59
N ASP A 14 -4.50 1.54 -3.75
CA ASP A 14 -5.72 0.73 -3.86
C ASP A 14 -5.50 -0.68 -3.31
N ALA A 15 -4.35 -1.29 -3.57
CA ALA A 15 -4.02 -2.61 -3.03
C ALA A 15 -3.93 -2.60 -1.49
N LEU A 16 -3.34 -1.55 -0.89
CA LEU A 16 -3.26 -1.39 0.56
C LEU A 16 -4.65 -1.16 1.18
N LEU A 17 -5.50 -0.34 0.56
CA LEU A 17 -6.88 -0.13 1.00
C LEU A 17 -7.72 -1.41 0.91
N ASN A 18 -7.53 -2.19 -0.15
CA ASN A 18 -8.19 -3.49 -0.29
C ASN A 18 -7.72 -4.48 0.78
N ALA A 19 -6.43 -4.52 1.10
CA ALA A 19 -5.93 -5.35 2.20
C ALA A 19 -6.51 -4.90 3.54
N LEU A 20 -6.56 -3.58 3.78
CA LEU A 20 -7.13 -3.01 4.99
C LEU A 20 -8.61 -3.36 5.15
N SER A 21 -9.40 -3.30 4.07
CA SER A 21 -10.83 -3.62 4.13
C SER A 21 -11.12 -5.09 4.47
N GLN A 22 -10.21 -6.01 4.12
CA GLN A 22 -10.32 -7.42 4.47
C GLN A 22 -10.00 -7.71 5.94
N VAL A 23 -9.12 -6.90 6.55
CA VAL A 23 -8.66 -7.07 7.92
C VAL A 23 -9.53 -6.29 8.91
N LYS A 24 -9.97 -5.09 8.53
CA LYS A 24 -10.68 -4.16 9.40
C LYS A 24 -11.97 -4.78 9.95
N GLY A 25 -12.10 -4.77 11.27
CA GLY A 25 -13.29 -5.27 11.97
C GLY A 25 -13.40 -6.80 12.04
N GLN A 26 -12.43 -7.55 11.49
CA GLN A 26 -12.33 -8.99 11.74
C GLN A 26 -12.01 -9.25 13.21
N LYS A 27 -12.47 -10.39 13.72
CA LYS A 27 -12.22 -10.83 15.11
C LYS A 27 -11.39 -12.09 15.12
N GLY A 28 -10.35 -12.12 15.95
CA GLY A 28 -9.57 -13.33 16.17
C GLY A 28 -10.26 -14.25 17.17
N GLU A 29 -10.30 -15.55 16.87
CA GLU A 29 -10.74 -16.58 17.83
C GLU A 29 -9.80 -16.68 19.04
N THR A 30 -8.52 -16.37 18.83
CA THR A 30 -7.49 -16.37 19.87
C THR A 30 -6.92 -14.98 20.08
N VAL A 31 -6.33 -14.74 21.26
CA VAL A 31 -5.62 -13.48 21.57
C VAL A 31 -4.52 -13.19 20.55
N ARG A 32 -3.78 -14.21 20.10
CA ARG A 32 -2.72 -14.05 19.11
C ARG A 32 -3.26 -13.60 17.76
N ALA A 33 -4.37 -14.20 17.31
CA ALA A 33 -5.03 -13.82 16.07
C ALA A 33 -5.59 -12.40 16.16
N GLU A 34 -6.29 -12.06 17.24
CA GLU A 34 -6.86 -10.72 17.47
C GLU A 34 -5.77 -9.65 17.49
N THR A 35 -4.66 -9.91 18.20
CA THR A 35 -3.52 -8.99 18.26
C THR A 35 -2.88 -8.80 16.88
N SER A 36 -2.75 -9.88 16.11
CA SER A 36 -2.17 -9.83 14.75
C SER A 36 -3.06 -9.04 13.79
N LEU A 37 -4.38 -9.24 13.84
CA LEU A 37 -5.34 -8.49 13.03
C LEU A 37 -5.31 -7.00 13.35
N ARG A 38 -5.31 -6.63 14.64
CA ARG A 38 -5.19 -5.22 15.06
C ARG A 38 -3.87 -4.59 14.62
N ALA A 39 -2.76 -5.31 14.75
CA ALA A 39 -1.46 -4.83 14.31
C ALA A 39 -1.42 -4.63 12.78
N ALA A 40 -2.02 -5.56 12.02
CA ALA A 40 -2.12 -5.45 10.57
C ALA A 40 -2.99 -4.26 10.15
N GLU A 41 -4.13 -4.01 10.82
CA GLU A 41 -4.97 -2.83 10.55
C GLU A 41 -4.19 -1.52 10.73
N GLN A 42 -3.45 -1.39 11.84
CA GLN A 42 -2.63 -0.22 12.12
C GLN A 42 -1.50 -0.04 11.10
N ALA A 43 -0.78 -1.12 10.78
CA ALA A 43 0.32 -1.09 9.83
C ALA A 43 -0.18 -0.71 8.42
N LEU A 44 -1.26 -1.31 7.94
CA LEU A 44 -1.84 -1.00 6.62
C LEU A 44 -2.32 0.44 6.52
N THR A 45 -2.91 0.96 7.60
CA THR A 45 -3.31 2.37 7.69
C THR A 45 -2.09 3.30 7.57
N LEU A 46 -1.03 3.02 8.33
CA LEU A 46 0.22 3.81 8.29
C LEU A 46 0.91 3.74 6.93
N LEU A 47 0.96 2.57 6.31
CA LEU A 47 1.53 2.39 4.97
C LEU A 47 0.74 3.17 3.91
N SER A 48 -0.60 3.16 3.99
CA SER A 48 -1.46 3.91 3.07
C SER A 48 -1.25 5.42 3.19
N LEU A 49 -1.13 5.92 4.41
CA LEU A 49 -0.82 7.34 4.67
C LEU A 49 0.59 7.72 4.22
N GLY A 50 1.59 6.88 4.53
CA GLY A 50 2.98 7.14 4.14
C GLY A 50 3.15 7.20 2.63
N LEU A 51 2.46 6.32 1.89
CA LEU A 51 2.43 6.37 0.43
C LEU A 51 1.77 7.66 -0.07
N LEU A 52 0.62 8.05 0.47
CA LEU A 52 -0.04 9.30 0.11
C LEU A 52 0.88 10.51 0.31
N MET A 53 1.53 10.60 1.47
CA MET A 53 2.48 11.68 1.77
C MET A 53 3.68 11.69 0.83
N ALA A 54 4.22 10.52 0.48
CA ALA A 54 5.33 10.41 -0.47
C ALA A 54 4.90 10.83 -1.88
N SER A 55 3.69 10.47 -2.30
CA SER A 55 3.11 10.89 -3.59
C SER A 55 2.89 12.40 -3.64
N GLU A 56 2.40 13.01 -2.56
CA GLU A 56 2.25 14.48 -2.44
C GLU A 56 3.61 15.19 -2.44
N ALA A 57 4.60 14.66 -1.71
CA ALA A 57 5.95 15.24 -1.68
C ALA A 57 6.69 15.13 -3.03
N ASN A 58 6.44 14.05 -3.78
CA ASN A 58 6.97 13.87 -5.14
C ASN A 58 6.17 14.61 -6.22
N SER A 59 4.98 15.14 -5.90
CA SER A 59 4.16 15.94 -6.82
C SER A 59 4.84 17.25 -7.26
N ASP A 60 5.86 17.72 -6.54
CA ASP A 60 6.57 18.98 -6.84
C ASP A 60 8.02 18.77 -7.32
N GLY A 61 8.44 17.52 -7.51
CA GLY A 61 9.81 17.17 -7.89
C GLY A 61 9.88 15.84 -8.62
N ASN A 62 9.49 15.83 -9.89
CA ASN A 62 9.50 14.65 -10.74
C ASN A 62 10.93 14.09 -10.94
N LYS A 63 11.40 13.24 -10.01
CA LYS A 63 12.65 12.45 -10.12
C LYS A 63 12.40 10.95 -10.30
N ALA A 64 11.14 10.53 -10.44
CA ALA A 64 10.75 9.12 -10.44
C ALA A 64 10.50 8.51 -11.84
N ILE A 65 10.70 9.26 -12.93
CA ILE A 65 10.80 8.63 -14.26
C ILE A 65 12.21 8.05 -14.38
N LYS A 66 12.32 6.74 -14.19
CA LYS A 66 13.52 5.97 -14.53
C LYS A 66 13.59 5.89 -16.06
N ASP A 67 14.59 6.56 -16.65
CA ASP A 67 15.00 6.54 -18.06
C ASP A 67 14.02 5.88 -19.03
N GLN A 68 13.19 6.69 -19.70
CA GLN A 68 12.64 6.27 -20.98
C GLN A 68 13.77 6.35 -22.00
N THR A 69 14.33 5.20 -22.38
CA THR A 69 15.28 5.14 -23.50
C THR A 69 14.50 5.51 -24.77
N PRO A 70 14.85 6.59 -25.49
CA PRO A 70 14.17 6.93 -26.73
C PRO A 70 14.54 5.91 -27.83
N SER A 71 13.52 5.34 -28.46
CA SER A 71 13.63 4.54 -29.69
C SER A 71 13.94 5.40 -30.92
#